data_AF-A0AA35KWA2-F1
#
_entry.id   AF-A0AA35KWA2-F1
#
_cell.length_a   1.000
_cell.length_b   1.000
_cell.length_c   1.000
_cell.angle_alpha   90.00
_cell.angle_beta   90.00
_cell.angle_gamma   90.00
#
_symmetry.space_group_name_H-M   'P 1'
#
loop_
_entity.id
_entity.type
_entity.pdbx_description
1 polymer ?
#
loop_
_entity_poly.entity_id
_entity_poly.type
_entity_poly.pdbx_seq_one_letter_code
_entity_poly.pdbx_strand_id
1 'polypeptide(L)'
;MNHGILALVSSIGCTSAGSLQSLADAMHIPHLFIQRSTAGTPRSGCGTTRSNRNDDYTLFVRPPVYINDVILRVVTEYAWQKFIIFYDSEY
;
A
#
# COMPACT_ATOMS: atom_id res chain seq x y z
N MET A 1 15.61 -18.96 -23.51
CA MET A 1 15.58 -17.50 -23.76
C MET A 1 15.51 -16.82 -22.41
N ASN A 2 16.55 -16.07 -22.01
CA ASN A 2 16.51 -15.32 -20.76
C ASN A 2 15.72 -14.03 -20.98
N HIS A 3 14.51 -13.98 -20.44
CA HIS A 3 13.69 -12.77 -20.39
C HIS A 3 14.16 -11.89 -19.22
N GLY A 4 15.41 -11.41 -19.28
CA GLY A 4 15.92 -10.46 -18.31
C GLY A 4 15.12 -9.16 -18.37
N ILE A 5 14.39 -8.83 -17.31
CA ILE A 5 13.61 -7.60 -17.19
C ILE A 5 14.47 -6.50 -16.57
N LEU A 6 14.25 -5.25 -16.99
CA LEU A 6 14.91 -4.08 -16.42
C LEU A 6 14.20 -3.54 -15.18
N ALA A 7 12.90 -3.81 -15.06
CA ALA A 7 12.05 -3.44 -13.93
C ALA A 7 10.83 -4.35 -13.86
N LEU A 8 10.24 -4.46 -12.67
CA LEU A 8 8.99 -5.16 -12.39
C LEU A 8 7.90 -4.14 -12.08
N VAL A 9 6.74 -4.25 -12.74
CA VAL A 9 5.55 -3.45 -12.40
C VAL A 9 4.47 -4.41 -11.88
N SER A 10 3.92 -4.14 -10.71
CA SER A 10 2.85 -4.96 -10.13
C SER A 10 1.64 -4.11 -9.75
N SER A 11 0.43 -4.64 -9.99
CA SER A 11 -0.85 -4.05 -9.59
C SER A 11 -1.67 -5.08 -8.83
N ILE A 12 -1.40 -5.19 -7.53
CA ILE A 12 -1.88 -6.29 -6.67
C ILE A 12 -2.23 -5.80 -5.26
N GLY A 13 -2.91 -6.65 -4.48
CA GLY A 13 -3.22 -6.40 -3.07
C GLY A 13 -2.05 -6.68 -2.12
N CYS A 14 -2.23 -6.37 -0.83
CA CYS A 14 -1.14 -6.46 0.16
C CYS A 14 -0.66 -7.89 0.44
N THR A 15 -1.51 -8.90 0.28
CA THR A 15 -1.18 -10.31 0.56
C THR A 15 0.07 -10.78 -0.20
N SER A 16 0.22 -10.35 -1.45
CA SER A 16 1.35 -10.73 -2.31
C SER A 16 2.42 -9.64 -2.43
N ALA A 17 2.16 -8.43 -1.94
CA ALA A 17 3.07 -7.30 -2.06
C ALA A 17 4.39 -7.52 -1.31
N GLY A 18 4.34 -8.05 -0.09
CA GLY A 18 5.54 -8.32 0.71
C GLY A 18 6.46 -9.37 0.09
N SER A 19 5.88 -10.41 -0.52
CA SER A 19 6.65 -11.45 -1.22
C SER A 19 7.34 -10.91 -2.46
N LEU A 20 6.67 -10.08 -3.27
CA LEU A 20 7.30 -9.46 -4.44
C LEU A 20 8.35 -8.41 -4.07
N GLN A 21 8.12 -7.65 -3.00
CA GLN A 21 9.13 -6.75 -2.46
C GLN A 21 10.38 -7.52 -2.04
N SER A 22 10.24 -8.59 -1.26
CA SER A 22 11.37 -9.43 -0.83
C SER A 22 12.13 -10.03 -2.00
N LEU A 23 11.43 -10.45 -3.07
CA LEU A 23 12.04 -10.96 -4.30
C LEU A 23 12.79 -9.85 -5.06
N ALA A 24 12.19 -8.66 -5.18
CA ALA A 24 12.80 -7.50 -5.84
C ALA A 24 14.09 -7.08 -5.13
N ASP A 25 14.06 -7.03 -3.79
CA ASP A 25 15.20 -6.70 -2.95
C ASP A 25 16.33 -7.74 -3.12
N ALA A 26 16.00 -9.03 -3.15
CA ALA A 26 17.00 -10.10 -3.33
C ALA A 26 17.64 -10.11 -4.72
N MET A 27 16.89 -9.71 -5.75
CA MET A 27 17.33 -9.74 -7.15
C MET A 27 17.86 -8.39 -7.64
N HIS A 28 17.81 -7.34 -6.81
CA HIS A 28 18.13 -5.96 -7.18
C HIS A 28 17.36 -5.48 -8.42
N ILE A 29 16.09 -5.86 -8.54
CA ILE A 29 15.21 -5.46 -9.65
C ILE A 29 14.32 -4.31 -9.19
N PRO A 30 14.38 -3.11 -9.83
CA PRO A 30 13.47 -2.02 -9.51
C PRO A 30 12.00 -2.46 -9.63
N HIS A 31 11.24 -2.30 -8.57
CA HIS A 31 9.86 -2.77 -8.48
C HIS A 31 8.89 -1.60 -8.25
N LEU A 32 8.06 -1.30 -9.25
CA LEU A 32 6.98 -0.32 -9.14
C LEU A 32 5.70 -1.01 -8.66
N PHE A 33 5.30 -0.72 -7.43
CA PHE A 33 4.14 -1.33 -6.78
C PHE A 33 2.93 -0.39 -6.79
N ILE A 34 1.86 -0.83 -7.46
CA ILE A 34 0.54 -0.21 -7.48
C ILE A 34 -0.39 -1.01 -6.56
N GLN A 35 -0.62 -0.51 -5.35
CA GLN A 35 -1.51 -1.17 -4.39
C GLN A 35 -2.96 -1.15 -4.87
N ARG A 36 -3.58 -2.33 -5.02
CA ARG A 36 -5.03 -2.48 -5.22
C ARG A 36 -5.75 -2.60 -3.88
N SER A 37 -6.93 -2.01 -3.77
CA SER A 37 -7.88 -2.31 -2.70
C SER A 37 -8.83 -3.43 -3.13
N THR A 38 -9.32 -4.20 -2.17
CA THR A 38 -10.24 -5.33 -2.40
C THR A 38 -11.65 -4.80 -2.64
N ALA A 39 -12.32 -5.24 -3.69
CA ALA A 39 -13.75 -4.95 -3.95
C ALA A 39 -14.19 -3.47 -3.87
N GLY A 40 -13.26 -2.51 -4.02
CA GLY A 40 -13.57 -1.08 -3.91
C GLY A 40 -13.60 -0.52 -2.47
N THR A 41 -13.28 -1.33 -1.45
CA THR A 41 -13.13 -0.87 -0.07
C THR A 41 -12.07 0.24 0.03
N PRO A 42 -12.19 1.21 0.97
CA PRO A 42 -11.15 2.21 1.18
C PRO A 42 -9.81 1.53 1.48
N ARG A 43 -8.71 2.12 1.03
CA ARG A 43 -7.40 1.48 1.12
C ARG A 43 -6.74 1.77 2.47
N SER A 44 -6.27 0.73 3.14
CA SER A 44 -5.32 0.81 4.26
C SER A 44 -3.88 0.64 3.77
N GLY A 45 -2.88 1.18 4.48
CA GLY A 45 -1.47 0.97 4.11
C GLY A 45 -1.10 -0.51 4.21
N CYS A 46 -0.36 -1.05 3.23
CA CYS A 46 0.20 -2.40 3.40
C CYS A 46 1.23 -2.35 4.54
N GLY A 47 1.07 -3.19 5.56
CA GLY A 47 2.02 -3.33 6.67
C GLY A 47 3.31 -4.06 6.25
N THR A 48 3.87 -3.74 5.09
CA THR A 48 5.13 -4.34 4.64
C THR A 48 6.23 -3.89 5.59
N THR A 49 6.75 -4.84 6.36
CA THR A 49 7.90 -4.63 7.22
C THR A 49 9.11 -4.43 6.30
N ARG A 50 9.46 -3.16 6.07
CA ARG A 50 10.76 -2.82 5.49
C ARG A 50 11.84 -3.56 6.26
N SER A 51 12.57 -4.43 5.58
CA SER A 51 13.81 -4.96 6.13
C SER A 51 14.81 -3.80 6.14
N ASN A 52 15.02 -3.16 7.29
CA ASN A 52 16.04 -2.11 7.44
C ASN A 52 17.49 -2.63 7.25
N ARG A 53 17.67 -3.91 6.89
CA ARG A 53 18.97 -4.55 6.66
C ARG A 53 19.36 -4.60 5.18
N ASN A 54 18.40 -4.50 4.25
CA ASN A 54 18.63 -4.60 2.81
C ASN A 54 18.19 -3.31 2.11
N ASP A 55 18.72 -3.08 0.91
CA ASP A 55 18.26 -2.01 0.03
C ASP A 55 16.80 -2.27 -0.40
N ASP A 56 15.95 -1.24 -0.30
CA ASP A 56 14.53 -1.30 -0.68
C ASP A 56 14.39 -1.01 -2.18
N TYR A 57 14.11 -2.05 -2.97
CA TYR A 57 13.92 -1.93 -4.42
C TYR A 57 12.48 -1.63 -4.81
N THR A 58 11.57 -1.48 -3.84
CA THR A 58 10.14 -1.27 -4.09
C THR A 58 9.73 0.20 -3.96
N LEU A 59 9.26 0.76 -5.08
CA LEU A 59 8.68 2.10 -5.16
C LEU A 59 7.15 2.01 -5.08
N PHE A 60 6.58 2.62 -4.06
CA PHE A 60 5.13 2.76 -3.90
C PHE A 60 4.62 3.86 -4.83
N VAL A 61 3.91 3.48 -5.90
CA VAL A 61 3.45 4.42 -6.94
C VAL A 61 2.24 5.24 -6.47
N ARG A 62 1.36 4.64 -5.65
CA ARG A 62 0.20 5.35 -5.10
C ARG A 62 0.65 6.24 -3.94
N PRO A 63 0.01 7.41 -3.73
CA PRO A 63 0.31 8.25 -2.57
C PRO A 63 -0.01 7.51 -1.26
N PRO A 64 0.51 7.99 -0.11
CA PRO A 64 0.09 7.52 1.20
C PRO A 64 -1.44 7.61 1.40
N VAL A 65 -1.97 6.83 2.34
CA VAL A 65 -3.39 6.90 2.71
C VAL A 65 -3.58 8.07 3.68
N TYR A 66 -4.34 9.08 3.27
CA TYR A 66 -4.61 10.28 4.08
C TYR A 66 -6.04 10.33 4.65
N ILE A 67 -6.79 9.22 4.61
CA ILE A 67 -8.21 9.23 5.03
C ILE A 67 -8.37 9.63 6.50
N ASN A 68 -7.41 9.25 7.37
CA ASN A 68 -7.40 9.60 8.78
C ASN A 68 -7.23 11.11 9.00
N ASP A 69 -6.33 11.75 8.25
CA ASP A 69 -6.09 13.19 8.37
C ASP A 69 -7.30 13.99 7.88
N VAL A 70 -7.88 13.55 6.75
CA VAL A 70 -9.05 14.19 6.15
C VAL A 70 -10.28 14.03 7.05
N ILE A 71 -10.58 12.82 7.52
CA ILE A 71 -11.77 12.60 8.35
C ILE A 71 -11.66 13.32 9.69
N LEU A 72 -10.47 13.39 10.28
CA LEU A 72 -10.24 14.14 11.51
C LEU A 72 -10.54 15.63 11.32
N ARG A 73 -10.10 16.22 10.20
CA ARG A 73 -10.43 17.61 9.89
C ARG A 73 -11.92 17.79 9.70
N VAL A 74 -12.57 16.91 8.95
CA VAL A 74 -14.01 16.98 8.66
C VAL A 74 -14.85 16.92 9.93
N VAL A 75 -14.62 15.95 10.82
CA VAL A 75 -15.42 15.82 12.06
C VAL A 75 -15.18 16.99 13.02
N THR A 76 -13.97 17.57 13.00
CA THR A 76 -13.62 18.76 13.79
C THR A 76 -14.35 19.99 13.27
N GLU A 77 -14.37 20.21 11.95
CA GLU A 77 -15.06 21.35 11.32
C GLU A 77 -16.58 21.30 11.54
N TYR A 78 -17.18 20.10 11.54
CA TYR A 78 -18.59 19.94 11.88
C TYR A 78 -18.87 19.90 13.39
N ALA A 79 -17.85 20.04 14.24
CA ALA A 79 -17.94 19.95 15.70
C ALA A 79 -18.66 18.68 16.20
N TRP A 80 -18.52 17.55 15.50
CA TRP A 80 -19.15 16.29 15.88
C TRP A 80 -18.59 15.78 17.21
N GLN A 81 -19.43 15.70 18.24
CA GLN A 81 -19.05 15.21 19.58
C GLN A 81 -19.26 13.71 19.75
N LYS A 82 -20.19 13.13 18.98
CA LYS A 82 -20.54 11.70 19.01
C LYS A 82 -20.91 11.25 17.61
N PHE A 83 -20.26 10.19 17.13
CA PHE A 83 -20.46 9.66 15.80
C PHE A 83 -20.15 8.16 15.78
N ILE A 84 -20.49 7.50 14.67
CA ILE A 84 -20.19 6.10 14.39
C ILE A 84 -19.51 6.02 13.03
N ILE A 85 -18.54 5.12 12.90
CA ILE A 85 -17.87 4.81 11.64
C ILE A 85 -18.27 3.40 11.25
N PHE A 86 -19.00 3.28 10.15
CA PHE A 86 -19.31 1.98 9.55
C PHE A 86 -18.23 1.63 8.52
N TYR A 87 -17.81 0.37 8.50
CA TYR A 87 -16.84 -0.17 7.56
C TYR A 87 -17.30 -1.56 7.09
N ASP A 88 -16.87 -1.97 5.89
CA ASP A 88 -17.18 -3.28 5.33
C ASP A 88 -16.24 -4.37 5.88
N SER A 89 -16.46 -5.63 5.51
CA SER A 89 -15.67 -6.76 6.00
C SER A 89 -14.23 -6.82 5.46
N GLU A 90 -13.93 -6.05 4.40
CA GLU A 90 -12.65 -6.10 3.69
C GLU A 90 -11.73 -4.91 4.02
N TYR A 91 -12.25 -3.89 4.73
CA TYR A 91 -11.52 -2.68 5.11
C TYR A 91 -10.43 -2.91 6.17
#